data_AF-A0A060VXN7-F1
#
_entry.id   AF-A0A060VXN7-F1
#
_cell.length_a   1.000
_cell.length_b   1.000
_cell.length_c   1.000
_cell.angle_alpha   90.00
_cell.angle_beta   90.00
_cell.angle_gamma   90.00
#
_symmetry.space_group_name_H-M   'P 1'
#
loop_
_entity.id
_entity.type
_entity.pdbx_description
1 polymer ?
#
loop_
_entity_poly.entity_id
_entity_poly.type
_entity_poly.pdbx_seq_one_letter_code
_entity_poly.pdbx_strand_id
1 'polypeptide(L)'
;MASSWPSVREGYVRIVEDILAHPAFGGGLRLTLSPLEQELQDDDFYAYDEDGTRFSHDVSPVILAAHCQEYEIVHTLLTKGARIEKPHDYFCKCSGCHDKQCRDSFSHSRSRMNAYKGLASAAYLSLSSEDPVFTALALSNELALLANIETEFKNDYRKLSMQCKEFVVGVLDLCRDTEEVEAILNGDVDQTLPGDHSRPCLSRVKLAIKYEVKKIHSLTHDPGCITSSRDWESHRATHNCPSVVRVCPSL
;
A
#
# COMPACT_ATOMS: atom_id res chain seq x y z
N MET A 1 5.50 0.60 31.74
CA MET A 1 4.57 0.09 30.73
C MET A 1 5.23 0.07 29.34
N ALA A 2 6.52 -0.34 29.29
CA ALA A 2 7.46 -0.01 28.22
C ALA A 2 7.77 -1.19 27.27
N SER A 3 6.86 -2.17 27.13
CA SER A 3 7.16 -3.39 26.37
C SER A 3 5.98 -3.87 25.51
N SER A 4 5.22 -2.94 24.92
CA SER A 4 4.17 -3.28 23.94
C SER A 4 4.74 -3.78 22.61
N TRP A 5 5.96 -3.35 22.28
CA TRP A 5 6.50 -3.51 20.93
C TRP A 5 7.12 -4.88 20.59
N PRO A 6 7.80 -5.57 21.52
CA PRO A 6 8.19 -6.96 21.30
C PRO A 6 6.97 -7.83 21.02
N SER A 7 5.86 -7.62 21.72
CA SER A 7 4.62 -8.39 21.51
C SER A 7 3.99 -8.16 20.14
N VAL A 8 4.08 -6.95 19.57
CA VAL A 8 3.65 -6.70 18.18
C VAL A 8 4.56 -7.41 17.18
N ARG A 9 5.88 -7.40 17.43
CA ARG A 9 6.86 -8.05 16.54
C ARG A 9 6.74 -9.57 16.53
N GLU A 10 6.45 -10.15 17.70
CA GLU A 10 6.33 -11.61 17.89
C GLU A 10 4.89 -12.13 17.68
N GLY A 11 3.94 -11.27 17.30
CA GLY A 11 2.57 -11.68 16.99
C GLY A 11 1.72 -12.08 18.22
N TYR A 12 2.05 -11.59 19.42
CA TYR A 12 1.32 -11.95 20.64
C TYR A 12 0.03 -11.16 20.80
N VAL A 13 -0.98 -11.49 19.97
CA VAL A 13 -2.26 -10.77 19.86
C VAL A 13 -2.91 -10.48 21.22
N ARG A 14 -3.09 -11.50 22.07
CA ARG A 14 -3.72 -11.35 23.40
C ARG A 14 -3.01 -10.36 24.30
N ILE A 15 -1.68 -10.37 24.27
CA ILE A 15 -0.86 -9.43 25.06
C ILE A 15 -1.05 -8.02 24.53
N VAL A 16 -1.09 -7.85 23.21
CA VAL A 16 -1.33 -6.54 22.58
C VAL A 16 -2.71 -6.01 22.94
N GLU A 17 -3.75 -6.84 22.92
CA GLU A 17 -5.10 -6.45 23.34
C GLU A 17 -5.16 -6.02 24.80
N ASP A 18 -4.57 -6.80 25.70
CA ASP A 18 -4.52 -6.48 27.13
C ASP A 18 -3.78 -5.16 27.39
N ILE A 19 -2.70 -4.90 26.65
CA ILE A 19 -1.96 -3.63 26.72
C ILE A 19 -2.82 -2.47 26.20
N LEU A 20 -3.49 -2.64 25.06
CA LEU A 20 -4.34 -1.60 24.45
C LEU A 20 -5.62 -1.32 25.26
N ALA A 21 -6.01 -2.23 26.16
CA ALA A 21 -7.09 -2.01 27.13
C ALA A 21 -6.68 -1.09 28.29
N HIS A 22 -5.38 -0.83 28.48
CA HIS A 22 -4.89 0.01 29.54
C HIS A 22 -5.35 1.49 29.35
N PRO A 23 -5.79 2.20 30.41
CA PRO A 23 -6.29 3.59 30.30
C PRO A 23 -5.30 4.58 29.68
N ALA A 24 -4.00 4.28 29.75
CA ALA A 24 -2.95 5.08 29.11
C ALA A 24 -3.07 5.17 27.58
N PHE A 25 -3.79 4.25 26.93
CA PHE A 25 -4.14 4.29 25.51
C PHE A 25 -5.57 4.79 25.26
N GLY A 26 -6.27 5.20 26.32
CA GLY A 26 -7.60 5.81 26.24
C GLY A 26 -7.56 7.07 25.37
N GLY A 27 -8.41 7.12 24.35
CA GLY A 27 -8.49 8.25 23.42
C GLY A 27 -7.62 8.15 22.16
N GLY A 28 -6.82 7.08 21.99
CA GLY A 28 -6.14 6.76 20.71
C GLY A 28 -5.00 7.69 20.29
N LEU A 29 -4.86 8.87 20.91
CA LEU A 29 -3.87 9.90 20.57
C LEU A 29 -2.43 9.37 20.57
N ARG A 30 -2.13 8.44 21.49
CA ARG A 30 -0.79 7.83 21.61
C ARG A 30 -0.48 6.81 20.52
N LEU A 31 -1.48 6.32 19.80
CA LEU A 31 -1.33 5.36 18.70
C LEU A 31 -1.25 6.05 17.33
N THR A 32 -1.69 7.30 17.24
CA THR A 32 -1.74 8.09 16.00
C THR A 32 -0.50 8.96 15.81
N LEU A 33 0.10 9.45 16.89
CA LEU A 33 1.31 10.28 16.81
C LEU A 33 2.55 9.42 16.55
N SER A 34 3.48 9.93 15.74
CA SER A 34 4.80 9.30 15.65
C SER A 34 5.56 9.50 16.96
N PRO A 35 6.43 8.55 17.38
CA PRO A 35 7.25 8.74 18.57
C PRO A 35 8.05 10.05 18.57
N LEU A 36 8.54 10.50 17.40
CA LEU A 36 9.21 11.80 17.26
C LEU A 36 8.30 13.01 17.58
N GLU A 37 7.01 12.93 17.27
CA GLU A 37 6.03 13.98 17.62
C GLU A 37 5.63 13.93 19.09
N GLN A 38 5.80 12.79 19.74
CA GLN A 38 5.54 12.60 21.18
C GLN A 38 6.74 13.02 22.03
N GLU A 39 7.96 12.88 21.55
CA GLU A 39 9.15 13.44 22.21
C GLU A 39 9.13 14.96 22.27
N LEU A 40 8.53 15.62 21.27
CA LEU A 40 8.27 17.06 21.32
C LEU A 40 7.27 17.45 22.43
N GLN A 41 6.54 16.47 22.98
CA GLN A 41 5.64 16.64 24.12
C GLN A 41 6.28 16.23 25.46
N ASP A 42 7.57 15.88 25.47
CA ASP A 42 8.34 15.54 26.69
C ASP A 42 7.72 14.37 27.49
N ASP A 43 7.20 13.37 26.79
CA ASP A 43 6.57 12.17 27.38
C ASP A 43 7.43 10.93 27.05
N ASP A 44 8.25 10.47 28.00
CA ASP A 44 9.11 9.27 27.94
C ASP A 44 8.31 7.94 27.84
N PHE A 45 7.07 7.99 27.36
CA PHE A 45 6.13 6.87 27.37
C PHE A 45 6.64 5.63 26.62
N TYR A 46 7.41 5.83 25.55
CA TYR A 46 7.99 4.77 24.72
C TYR A 46 9.46 4.45 25.04
N ALA A 47 10.06 5.15 26.01
CA ALA A 47 11.44 4.89 26.44
C ALA A 47 11.52 3.51 27.12
N TYR A 48 12.55 2.75 26.75
CA TYR A 48 12.81 1.43 27.30
C TYR A 48 13.79 1.49 28.49
N ASP A 49 14.80 2.35 28.38
CA ASP A 49 15.81 2.67 29.39
C ASP A 49 16.36 4.11 29.17
N GLU A 50 17.41 4.49 29.92
CA GLU A 50 18.08 5.80 29.79
C GLU A 50 18.73 6.01 28.41
N ASP A 51 18.90 4.94 27.61
CA ASP A 51 19.47 4.98 26.26
C ASP A 51 18.40 5.21 25.16
N GLY A 52 17.12 5.26 25.52
CA GLY A 52 16.02 5.70 24.64
C GLY A 52 15.00 4.61 24.27
N THR A 53 14.39 4.75 23.08
CA THR A 53 13.34 3.82 22.60
C THR A 53 13.94 2.60 21.92
N ARG A 54 13.34 1.42 22.12
CA ARG A 54 13.80 0.15 21.52
C ARG A 54 13.66 0.08 19.99
N PHE A 55 12.82 0.94 19.41
CA PHE A 55 12.58 1.06 17.97
C PHE A 55 12.83 2.50 17.54
N SER A 56 13.18 2.68 16.27
CA SER A 56 13.42 4.00 15.71
C SER A 56 12.17 4.88 15.86
N HIS A 57 12.36 6.15 16.23
CA HIS A 57 11.29 7.10 16.57
C HIS A 57 10.29 7.38 15.43
N ASP A 58 10.58 6.89 14.24
CA ASP A 58 9.76 6.98 13.03
C ASP A 58 8.92 5.73 12.74
N VAL A 59 8.98 4.70 13.58
CA VAL A 59 8.15 3.50 13.47
C VAL A 59 7.07 3.57 14.55
N SER A 60 5.80 3.72 14.15
CA SER A 60 4.62 3.66 15.04
C SER A 60 4.09 2.21 15.19
N PRO A 61 3.25 1.90 16.20
CA PRO A 61 2.82 0.52 16.45
C PRO A 61 2.15 -0.12 15.23
N VAL A 62 1.36 0.68 14.50
CA VAL A 62 0.67 0.26 13.29
C VAL A 62 1.64 0.05 12.12
N ILE A 63 2.71 0.86 12.02
CA ILE A 63 3.79 0.64 11.03
C ILE A 63 4.50 -0.68 11.32
N LEU A 64 4.84 -0.96 12.59
CA LEU A 64 5.49 -2.24 12.91
C LEU A 64 4.58 -3.43 12.61
N ALA A 65 3.33 -3.40 13.06
CA ALA A 65 2.38 -4.49 12.81
C ALA A 65 2.22 -4.76 11.30
N ALA A 66 2.17 -3.69 10.50
CA ALA A 66 2.15 -3.76 9.05
C ALA A 66 3.43 -4.38 8.46
N HIS A 67 4.62 -4.01 8.97
CA HIS A 67 5.89 -4.58 8.53
C HIS A 67 5.98 -6.08 8.83
N CYS A 68 5.44 -6.51 9.97
CA CYS A 68 5.40 -7.92 10.38
C CYS A 68 4.28 -8.73 9.71
N GLN A 69 3.37 -8.09 8.96
CA GLN A 69 2.20 -8.73 8.34
C GLN A 69 1.25 -9.39 9.37
N GLU A 70 1.14 -8.81 10.55
CA GLU A 70 0.26 -9.31 11.63
C GLU A 70 -1.17 -8.77 11.45
N TYR A 71 -1.98 -9.46 10.64
CA TYR A 71 -3.32 -9.00 10.25
C TYR A 71 -4.24 -8.69 11.45
N GLU A 72 -4.26 -9.55 12.47
CA GLU A 72 -5.10 -9.35 13.65
C GLU A 72 -4.67 -8.09 14.43
N ILE A 73 -3.36 -7.90 14.61
CA ILE A 73 -2.83 -6.74 15.33
C ILE A 73 -3.07 -5.46 14.52
N VAL A 74 -2.86 -5.49 13.20
CA VAL A 74 -3.18 -4.37 12.31
C VAL A 74 -4.65 -4.01 12.42
N HIS A 75 -5.56 -4.99 12.33
CA HIS A 75 -7.01 -4.76 12.46
C HIS A 75 -7.38 -4.14 13.82
N THR A 76 -6.83 -4.66 14.91
CA THR A 76 -7.08 -4.13 16.27
C THR A 76 -6.59 -2.68 16.39
N LEU A 77 -5.40 -2.37 15.91
CA LEU A 77 -4.87 -1.01 15.91
C LEU A 77 -5.70 -0.06 15.03
N LEU A 78 -6.12 -0.51 13.84
CA LEU A 78 -7.00 0.24 12.95
C LEU A 78 -8.36 0.53 13.61
N THR A 79 -8.94 -0.42 14.35
CA THR A 79 -10.21 -0.26 15.08
C THR A 79 -10.10 0.78 16.21
N LYS A 80 -8.89 0.95 16.77
CA LYS A 80 -8.57 1.97 17.77
C LYS A 80 -8.22 3.34 17.16
N GLY A 81 -8.33 3.48 15.84
CA GLY A 81 -8.08 4.74 15.12
C GLY A 81 -6.63 4.98 14.74
N ALA A 82 -5.71 4.04 15.02
CA ALA A 82 -4.33 4.16 14.55
C ALA A 82 -4.31 3.98 13.03
N ARG A 83 -3.73 4.94 12.31
CA ARG A 83 -3.58 4.90 10.84
C ARG A 83 -2.15 5.30 10.51
N ILE A 84 -1.61 4.74 9.45
CA ILE A 84 -0.33 5.19 8.89
C ILE A 84 -0.63 6.44 8.08
N GLU A 85 -0.08 7.57 8.51
CA GLU A 85 -0.18 8.81 7.74
C GLU A 85 0.62 8.70 6.44
N LYS A 86 0.00 9.12 5.34
CA LYS A 86 0.67 9.12 4.05
C LYS A 86 1.77 10.19 4.05
N PRO A 87 3.02 9.85 3.70
CA PRO A 87 4.06 10.86 3.58
C PRO A 87 3.68 11.95 2.58
N HIS A 88 4.11 13.18 2.84
CA HIS A 88 3.95 14.27 1.89
C HIS A 88 4.74 14.00 0.60
N ASP A 89 4.37 14.73 -0.46
CA ASP A 89 5.13 14.75 -1.71
C ASP A 89 6.60 15.06 -1.45
N TYR A 90 7.49 14.46 -2.24
CA TYR A 90 8.94 14.60 -2.06
C TYR A 90 9.40 16.06 -2.09
N PHE A 91 8.74 16.90 -2.90
CA PHE A 91 9.06 18.32 -3.05
C PHE A 91 8.18 19.24 -2.17
N CYS A 92 7.49 18.70 -1.17
CA CYS A 92 6.67 19.48 -0.26
C CYS A 92 7.51 20.54 0.48
N LYS A 93 6.97 21.77 0.56
CA LYS A 93 7.63 22.93 1.20
C LYS A 93 6.91 23.43 2.45
N CYS A 94 6.06 22.60 3.07
CA CYS A 94 5.42 22.99 4.32
C CYS A 94 6.47 23.11 5.45
N SER A 95 6.17 23.91 6.47
CA SER A 95 7.06 24.11 7.62
C SER A 95 7.47 22.79 8.27
N GLY A 96 6.53 21.86 8.48
CA GLY A 96 6.81 20.56 9.08
C GLY A 96 7.83 19.71 8.29
N CYS A 97 7.71 19.64 6.96
CA CYS A 97 8.68 18.93 6.12
C CYS A 97 10.05 19.63 6.12
N HIS A 98 10.04 20.97 6.00
CA HIS A 98 11.26 21.77 6.03
C HIS A 98 12.02 21.60 7.35
N ASP A 99 11.31 21.65 8.48
CA ASP A 99 11.91 21.51 9.80
C ASP A 99 12.47 20.11 10.02
N LYS A 100 11.73 19.06 9.66
CA LYS A 100 12.21 17.66 9.72
C LYS A 100 13.47 17.47 8.86
N GLN A 101 13.49 18.03 7.65
CA GLN A 101 14.64 17.95 6.74
C GLN A 101 15.86 18.75 7.22
N CYS A 102 15.66 19.92 7.81
CA CYS A 102 16.73 20.76 8.36
C CYS A 102 17.33 20.17 9.65
N ARG A 103 16.51 19.50 10.46
CA ARG A 103 16.96 18.83 11.70
C ARG A 103 17.79 17.60 11.40
N ASP A 104 17.24 16.67 10.61
CA ASP A 104 17.93 15.46 10.19
C ASP A 104 17.30 14.91 8.89
N SER A 105 17.97 15.21 7.77
CA SER A 105 17.52 14.75 6.45
C SER A 105 17.53 13.22 6.33
N PHE A 106 18.45 12.52 6.99
CA PHE A 106 18.56 11.07 6.90
C PHE A 106 17.43 10.40 7.68
N SER A 107 17.16 10.86 8.91
CA SER A 107 16.01 10.40 9.68
C SER A 107 14.69 10.72 8.98
N HIS A 108 14.57 11.88 8.34
CA HIS A 108 13.38 12.24 7.57
C HIS A 108 13.14 11.31 6.36
N SER A 109 14.20 10.96 5.63
CA SER A 109 14.13 9.99 4.53
C SER A 109 13.79 8.58 5.03
N ARG A 110 14.42 8.13 6.12
CA ARG A 110 14.13 6.83 6.76
C ARG A 110 12.69 6.73 7.23
N SER A 111 12.15 7.79 7.85
CA SER A 111 10.76 7.86 8.28
C SER A 111 9.78 7.68 7.13
N ARG A 112 10.05 8.35 6.01
CA ARG A 112 9.26 8.22 4.77
C ARG A 112 9.28 6.79 4.23
N MET A 113 10.46 6.18 4.17
CA MET A 113 10.61 4.78 3.76
C MET A 113 9.83 3.82 4.67
N ASN A 114 9.90 4.01 5.99
CA ASN A 114 9.19 3.17 6.95
C ASN A 114 7.67 3.29 6.83
N ALA A 115 7.16 4.51 6.63
CA ALA A 115 5.75 4.75 6.34
C ALA A 115 5.31 4.06 5.04
N TYR A 116 6.06 4.23 3.94
CA TYR A 116 5.75 3.57 2.67
C TYR A 116 5.80 2.05 2.75
N LYS A 117 6.75 1.48 3.49
CA LYS A 117 6.82 0.05 3.73
C LYS A 117 5.59 -0.48 4.48
N GLY A 118 5.06 0.30 5.42
CA GLY A 118 3.81 -0.03 6.10
C GLY A 118 2.60 0.06 5.17
N LEU A 119 2.48 1.16 4.40
CA LEU A 119 1.40 1.38 3.43
C LEU A 119 1.36 0.33 2.32
N ALA A 120 2.52 -0.18 1.89
CA ALA A 120 2.64 -1.19 0.85
C ALA A 120 2.46 -2.63 1.35
N SER A 121 2.29 -2.84 2.66
CA SER A 121 2.08 -4.18 3.22
C SER A 121 0.70 -4.73 2.83
N ALA A 122 0.63 -6.05 2.58
CA ALA A 122 -0.63 -6.71 2.24
C ALA A 122 -1.64 -6.63 3.40
N ALA A 123 -1.18 -6.74 4.65
CA ALA A 123 -2.01 -6.58 5.84
C ALA A 123 -2.67 -5.21 5.90
N TYR A 124 -1.90 -4.13 5.71
CA TYR A 124 -2.45 -2.79 5.75
C TYR A 124 -3.35 -2.49 4.54
N LEU A 125 -2.93 -2.84 3.32
CA LEU A 125 -3.74 -2.64 2.11
C LEU A 125 -5.10 -3.33 2.20
N SER A 126 -5.15 -4.55 2.72
CA SER A 126 -6.39 -5.34 2.82
C SER A 126 -7.37 -4.80 3.86
N LEU A 127 -6.87 -4.20 4.95
CA LEU A 127 -7.68 -3.85 6.11
C LEU A 127 -7.97 -2.35 6.24
N SER A 128 -7.21 -1.49 5.55
CA SER A 128 -7.32 -0.03 5.68
C SER A 128 -8.04 0.66 4.52
N SER A 129 -8.10 0.02 3.35
CA SER A 129 -8.68 0.58 2.13
C SER A 129 -10.02 -0.05 1.79
N GLU A 130 -10.95 0.77 1.31
CA GLU A 130 -12.21 0.31 0.72
C GLU A 130 -12.00 -0.41 -0.62
N ASP A 131 -11.06 0.10 -1.43
CA ASP A 131 -10.63 -0.52 -2.68
C ASP A 131 -9.12 -0.86 -2.62
N PRO A 132 -8.75 -2.05 -2.12
CA PRO A 132 -7.36 -2.46 -1.96
C PRO A 132 -6.62 -2.56 -3.30
N VAL A 133 -7.30 -2.98 -4.37
CA VAL A 133 -6.69 -3.18 -5.69
C VAL A 133 -6.33 -1.85 -6.33
N PHE A 134 -7.25 -0.88 -6.33
CA PHE A 134 -6.94 0.46 -6.82
C PHE A 134 -5.85 1.13 -5.98
N THR A 135 -5.95 1.05 -4.65
CA THR A 135 -4.95 1.63 -3.75
C THR A 135 -3.56 1.06 -4.02
N ALA A 136 -3.44 -0.26 -4.13
CA ALA A 136 -2.17 -0.94 -4.40
C ALA A 136 -1.60 -0.54 -5.77
N LEU A 137 -2.43 -0.44 -6.82
CA LEU A 137 -1.99 0.00 -8.14
C LEU A 137 -1.47 1.44 -8.11
N ALA A 138 -2.21 2.37 -7.50
CA ALA A 138 -1.82 3.77 -7.36
C ALA A 138 -0.50 3.90 -6.58
N LEU A 139 -0.40 3.20 -5.45
CA LEU A 139 0.79 3.19 -4.60
C LEU A 139 2.00 2.58 -5.34
N SER A 140 1.80 1.52 -6.12
CA SER A 140 2.89 0.89 -6.89
C SER A 140 3.54 1.88 -7.88
N ASN A 141 2.74 2.74 -8.51
CA ASN A 141 3.21 3.76 -9.45
C ASN A 141 3.93 4.90 -8.72
N GLU A 142 3.37 5.37 -7.61
CA GLU A 142 4.01 6.38 -6.76
C GLU A 142 5.39 5.92 -6.27
N LEU A 143 5.50 4.69 -5.77
CA LEU A 143 6.76 4.09 -5.35
C LEU A 143 7.77 3.96 -6.51
N ALA A 144 7.30 3.62 -7.72
CA ALA A 144 8.15 3.55 -8.90
C ALA A 144 8.70 4.92 -9.30
N LEU A 145 7.92 5.99 -9.15
CA LEU A 145 8.37 7.36 -9.36
C LEU A 145 9.38 7.79 -8.29
N LEU A 146 9.09 7.52 -7.01
CA LEU A 146 9.99 7.82 -5.90
C LEU A 146 11.34 7.12 -6.05
N ALA A 147 11.39 5.88 -6.56
CA ALA A 147 12.63 5.18 -6.84
C ALA A 147 13.55 5.92 -7.84
N ASN A 148 13.00 6.79 -8.69
CA ASN A 148 13.77 7.61 -9.63
C ASN A 148 14.17 8.97 -9.04
N ILE A 149 13.49 9.43 -8.00
CA ILE A 149 13.73 10.71 -7.33
C ILE A 149 14.73 10.54 -6.18
N GLU A 150 14.48 9.58 -5.29
CA GLU A 150 15.27 9.34 -4.08
C GLU A 150 16.20 8.14 -4.28
N THR A 151 17.45 8.43 -4.66
CA THR A 151 18.39 7.40 -5.08
C THR A 151 18.92 6.53 -3.94
N GLU A 152 18.93 7.06 -2.71
CA GLU A 152 19.47 6.41 -1.52
C GLU A 152 18.72 5.11 -1.19
N PHE A 153 17.40 5.09 -1.38
CA PHE A 153 16.53 3.93 -1.14
C PHE A 153 15.88 3.39 -2.42
N LYS A 154 16.48 3.67 -3.58
CA LYS A 154 15.94 3.31 -4.89
C LYS A 154 15.52 1.83 -5.01
N ASN A 155 16.35 0.93 -4.49
CA ASN A 155 16.08 -0.51 -4.56
C ASN A 155 14.92 -0.91 -3.64
N ASP A 156 14.76 -0.27 -2.49
CA ASP A 156 13.67 -0.56 -1.56
C ASP A 156 12.35 -0.05 -2.09
N TYR A 157 12.30 1.15 -2.66
CA TYR A 157 11.11 1.64 -3.37
C TYR A 157 10.68 0.71 -4.52
N ARG A 158 11.65 0.18 -5.30
CA ARG A 158 11.35 -0.80 -6.36
C ARG A 158 10.77 -2.09 -5.81
N LYS A 159 11.30 -2.60 -4.69
CA LYS A 159 10.77 -3.79 -4.03
C LYS A 159 9.34 -3.56 -3.53
N LEU A 160 9.07 -2.42 -2.88
CA LEU A 160 7.73 -2.08 -2.40
C LEU A 160 6.75 -1.90 -3.58
N SER A 161 7.19 -1.26 -4.67
CA SER A 161 6.38 -1.17 -5.89
C SER A 161 6.01 -2.55 -6.42
N MET A 162 6.97 -3.50 -6.45
CA MET A 162 6.70 -4.87 -6.86
C MET A 162 5.75 -5.59 -5.89
N GLN A 163 5.92 -5.42 -4.58
CA GLN A 163 5.05 -5.99 -3.56
C GLN A 163 3.59 -5.58 -3.76
N CYS A 164 3.32 -4.31 -4.04
CA CYS A 164 1.96 -3.85 -4.37
C CYS A 164 1.41 -4.51 -5.64
N LYS A 165 2.25 -4.73 -6.66
CA LYS A 165 1.85 -5.42 -7.90
C LYS A 165 1.56 -6.90 -7.65
N GLU A 166 2.39 -7.57 -6.84
CA GLU A 166 2.19 -8.96 -6.44
C GLU A 166 0.94 -9.14 -5.61
N PHE A 167 0.63 -8.20 -4.71
CA PHE A 167 -0.62 -8.18 -3.97
C PHE A 167 -1.84 -8.17 -4.90
N VAL A 168 -1.87 -7.27 -5.89
CA VAL A 168 -2.99 -7.20 -6.87
C VAL A 168 -3.12 -8.51 -7.65
N VAL A 169 -2.00 -9.10 -8.07
CA VAL A 169 -2.02 -10.39 -8.76
C VAL A 169 -2.53 -11.49 -7.83
N GLY A 170 -2.10 -11.51 -6.57
CA GLY A 170 -2.57 -12.49 -5.59
C GLY A 170 -4.07 -12.40 -5.32
N VAL A 171 -4.65 -11.20 -5.33
CA VAL A 171 -6.11 -11.01 -5.24
C VAL A 171 -6.81 -11.57 -6.48
N LEU A 172 -6.29 -11.32 -7.68
CA LEU A 172 -6.86 -11.86 -8.92
C LEU A 172 -6.72 -13.39 -9.02
N ASP A 173 -5.63 -13.96 -8.52
CA ASP A 173 -5.38 -15.41 -8.48
C ASP A 173 -6.40 -16.16 -7.57
N LEU A 174 -7.10 -15.45 -6.68
CA LEU A 174 -8.12 -16.02 -5.79
C LEU A 174 -9.55 -16.02 -6.38
N CYS A 175 -9.76 -15.34 -7.52
CA CYS A 175 -11.07 -15.31 -8.18
C CYS A 175 -11.43 -16.67 -8.74
N ARG A 176 -12.69 -17.09 -8.57
CA ARG A 176 -13.19 -18.42 -8.96
C ARG A 176 -13.92 -18.43 -10.29
N ASP A 177 -14.45 -17.28 -10.69
CA ASP A 177 -15.21 -17.12 -11.92
C ASP A 177 -14.89 -15.79 -12.62
N THR A 178 -15.41 -15.67 -13.84
CA THR A 178 -15.20 -14.48 -14.69
C THR A 178 -15.91 -13.25 -14.13
N GLU A 179 -17.00 -13.42 -13.36
CA GLU A 179 -17.74 -12.31 -12.76
C GLU A 179 -16.91 -11.61 -11.67
N GLU A 180 -16.26 -12.37 -10.80
CA GLU A 180 -15.34 -11.85 -9.78
C GLU A 180 -14.14 -11.12 -10.42
N VAL A 181 -13.55 -11.72 -11.47
CA VAL A 181 -12.45 -11.07 -12.21
C VAL A 181 -12.91 -9.76 -12.86
N GLU A 182 -14.08 -9.76 -13.50
CA GLU A 182 -14.63 -8.56 -14.13
C GLU A 182 -14.98 -7.47 -13.11
N ALA A 183 -15.54 -7.84 -11.95
CA ALA A 183 -15.82 -6.90 -10.87
C ALA A 183 -14.53 -6.22 -10.38
N ILE A 184 -13.44 -7.00 -10.24
CA ILE A 184 -12.14 -6.46 -9.82
C ILE A 184 -11.49 -5.62 -10.92
N LEU A 185 -11.66 -5.95 -12.20
CA LEU A 185 -11.00 -5.26 -13.31
C LEU A 185 -11.76 -4.04 -13.85
N ASN A 186 -13.09 -4.02 -13.71
CA ASN A 186 -13.93 -2.90 -14.13
C ASN A 186 -14.04 -1.83 -13.05
N GLY A 187 -13.99 -2.22 -11.78
CA GLY A 187 -14.20 -1.32 -10.65
C GLY A 187 -15.66 -0.94 -10.44
N ASP A 188 -15.89 0.14 -9.70
CA ASP A 188 -17.24 0.52 -9.26
C ASP A 188 -18.19 0.78 -10.45
N VAL A 189 -19.31 0.06 -10.47
CA VAL A 189 -20.25 -0.04 -11.60
C VAL A 189 -21.22 1.16 -11.64
N ASP A 190 -21.23 1.98 -10.58
CA ASP A 190 -22.21 3.05 -10.37
C ASP A 190 -22.03 4.30 -11.27
N GLN A 191 -21.00 4.33 -12.12
CA GLN A 191 -20.82 5.39 -13.12
C GLN A 191 -21.37 5.03 -14.52
N THR A 192 -21.94 3.84 -14.71
CA THR A 192 -22.54 3.46 -16.00
C THR A 192 -24.07 3.54 -15.95
N LEU A 193 -24.61 4.59 -16.60
CA LEU A 193 -26.03 4.72 -16.91
C LEU A 193 -26.56 3.47 -17.63
N PRO A 194 -27.80 3.02 -17.36
CA PRO A 194 -28.39 1.86 -18.01
C PRO A 194 -28.76 2.20 -19.46
N GLY A 195 -27.83 1.99 -20.37
CA GLY A 195 -28.03 2.05 -21.82
C GLY A 195 -27.58 0.73 -22.44
N ASP A 196 -28.40 0.19 -23.34
CA ASP A 196 -28.46 -1.17 -23.90
C ASP A 196 -27.20 -1.69 -24.64
N HIS A 197 -26.04 -1.05 -24.48
CA HIS A 197 -24.76 -1.43 -25.09
C HIS A 197 -23.58 -1.15 -24.14
N SER A 198 -23.68 -1.53 -22.86
CA SER A 198 -22.62 -1.28 -21.88
C SER A 198 -21.40 -2.18 -22.13
N ARG A 199 -20.40 -1.58 -22.76
CA ARG A 199 -19.09 -2.16 -23.00
C ARG A 199 -18.31 -2.23 -21.67
N PRO A 200 -17.67 -3.36 -21.32
CA PRO A 200 -16.93 -3.48 -20.06
C PRO A 200 -15.85 -2.38 -19.97
N CYS A 201 -15.98 -1.53 -18.95
CA CYS A 201 -15.06 -0.43 -18.70
C CYS A 201 -13.84 -0.98 -17.95
N LEU A 202 -12.88 -1.55 -18.69
CA LEU A 202 -11.62 -2.12 -18.16
C LEU A 202 -10.65 -1.03 -17.63
N SER A 203 -11.13 -0.13 -16.78
CA SER A 203 -10.44 1.05 -16.25
C SER A 203 -9.19 0.66 -15.46
N ARG A 204 -9.28 -0.38 -14.62
CA ARG A 204 -8.15 -0.89 -13.83
C ARG A 204 -7.18 -1.72 -14.66
N VAL A 205 -7.62 -2.38 -15.74
CA VAL A 205 -6.70 -3.01 -16.72
C VAL A 205 -5.86 -1.96 -17.41
N LYS A 206 -6.45 -0.84 -17.88
CA LYS A 206 -5.70 0.28 -18.45
C LYS A 206 -4.69 0.84 -17.45
N LEU A 207 -5.07 0.94 -16.18
CA LEU A 207 -4.21 1.37 -15.10
C LEU A 207 -3.04 0.39 -14.86
N ALA A 208 -3.33 -0.91 -14.76
CA ALA A 208 -2.34 -1.97 -14.59
C ALA A 208 -1.33 -2.03 -15.74
N ILE A 209 -1.73 -1.63 -16.94
CA ILE A 209 -0.86 -1.55 -18.12
C ILE A 209 0.01 -0.33 -18.07
N LYS A 210 -0.60 0.82 -17.79
CA LYS A 210 0.10 2.08 -17.57
C LYS A 210 1.16 1.91 -16.48
N TYR A 211 0.90 1.07 -15.49
CA TYR A 211 1.80 0.81 -14.36
C TYR A 211 2.65 -0.46 -14.53
N GLU A 212 2.64 -1.08 -15.71
CA GLU A 212 3.49 -2.22 -16.08
C GLU A 212 3.39 -3.42 -15.10
N VAL A 213 2.17 -3.85 -14.79
CA VAL A 213 1.94 -5.08 -14.02
C VAL A 213 2.03 -6.30 -14.94
N LYS A 214 3.22 -6.92 -15.02
CA LYS A 214 3.54 -7.96 -16.00
C LYS A 214 2.66 -9.23 -15.89
N LYS A 215 2.22 -9.65 -14.71
CA LYS A 215 1.54 -10.95 -14.50
C LYS A 215 0.01 -10.92 -14.72
N ILE A 216 -0.63 -9.74 -14.77
CA ILE A 216 -2.05 -9.62 -15.19
C ILE A 216 -2.24 -10.00 -16.67
N HIS A 217 -1.16 -10.02 -17.45
CA HIS A 217 -1.18 -10.45 -18.85
C HIS A 217 -1.40 -11.96 -19.01
N SER A 218 -1.14 -12.80 -18.00
CA SER A 218 -1.20 -14.27 -18.12
C SER A 218 -2.49 -14.91 -17.62
N LEU A 219 -3.32 -14.19 -16.85
CA LEU A 219 -4.61 -14.72 -16.35
C LEU A 219 -5.73 -14.70 -17.41
N THR A 220 -5.48 -14.10 -18.57
CA THR A 220 -6.42 -14.04 -19.71
C THR A 220 -6.19 -15.15 -20.74
N HIS A 221 -5.44 -16.21 -20.39
CA HIS A 221 -4.94 -17.21 -21.33
C HIS A 221 -5.96 -18.33 -21.63
N ASP A 222 -7.10 -17.97 -22.21
CA ASP A 222 -7.91 -18.89 -23.01
C ASP A 222 -7.22 -19.03 -24.40
N PRO A 223 -7.15 -20.21 -25.06
CA PRO A 223 -6.27 -20.47 -26.22
C PRO A 223 -6.54 -19.66 -27.50
N GLY A 224 -7.43 -18.67 -27.46
CA GLY A 224 -7.81 -17.86 -28.62
C GLY A 224 -7.46 -16.37 -28.54
N CYS A 225 -6.88 -15.86 -27.44
CA CYS A 225 -6.79 -14.39 -27.26
C CYS A 225 -5.46 -13.90 -26.66
N ILE A 226 -4.59 -13.46 -27.58
CA ILE A 226 -3.67 -12.31 -27.46
C ILE A 226 -2.46 -12.49 -26.54
N THR A 227 -1.30 -12.79 -27.14
CA THR A 227 0.00 -12.90 -26.46
C THR A 227 0.92 -11.70 -26.70
N SER A 228 0.52 -10.71 -27.53
CA SER A 228 1.28 -9.48 -27.83
C SER A 228 0.40 -8.34 -28.37
N SER A 229 0.96 -7.12 -28.59
CA SER A 229 0.21 -5.98 -29.17
C SER A 229 -0.52 -6.33 -30.44
N ARG A 230 0.20 -7.07 -31.27
CA ARG A 230 -0.07 -7.17 -32.68
C ARG A 230 -1.19 -8.19 -32.88
N ASP A 231 -1.24 -9.18 -32.00
CA ASP A 231 -2.34 -10.16 -31.93
C ASP A 231 -3.66 -9.48 -31.54
N TRP A 232 -3.60 -8.44 -30.69
CA TRP A 232 -4.75 -7.60 -30.36
C TRP A 232 -5.26 -6.78 -31.55
N GLU A 233 -4.38 -6.25 -32.41
CA GLU A 233 -4.79 -5.44 -33.56
C GLU A 233 -5.41 -6.28 -34.69
N SER A 234 -4.92 -7.49 -34.94
CA SER A 234 -5.52 -8.43 -35.90
C SER A 234 -6.86 -9.00 -35.42
N HIS A 235 -6.99 -9.36 -34.14
CA HIS A 235 -8.27 -9.80 -33.58
C HIS A 235 -9.34 -8.69 -33.63
N ARG A 236 -8.94 -7.43 -33.33
CA ARG A 236 -9.79 -6.22 -33.46
C ARG A 236 -10.34 -6.03 -34.87
N ALA A 237 -9.50 -6.21 -35.90
CA ALA A 237 -9.89 -6.02 -37.30
C ALA A 237 -10.86 -7.09 -37.82
N THR A 238 -10.77 -8.32 -37.31
CA THR A 238 -11.53 -9.47 -37.81
C THR A 238 -12.91 -9.61 -37.16
N HIS A 239 -13.08 -9.15 -35.91
CA HIS A 239 -14.32 -9.32 -35.13
C HIS A 239 -15.10 -8.02 -34.86
N ASN A 240 -14.73 -6.91 -35.51
CA ASN A 240 -15.33 -5.59 -35.32
C ASN A 240 -15.41 -5.17 -33.83
N CYS A 241 -14.44 -5.63 -33.03
CA CYS A 241 -14.36 -5.37 -31.61
C CYS A 241 -13.88 -3.93 -31.37
N PRO A 242 -14.59 -3.11 -30.59
CA PRO A 242 -14.20 -1.74 -30.38
C PRO A 242 -12.88 -1.69 -29.58
N SER A 243 -11.94 -0.88 -30.06
CA SER A 243 -10.55 -0.64 -29.65
C SER A 243 -10.39 -0.32 -28.15
N VAL A 244 -9.57 -0.95 -27.30
CA VAL A 244 -8.09 -1.07 -27.29
C VAL A 244 -7.77 -1.83 -25.99
N VAL A 245 -6.99 -2.93 -25.99
CA VAL A 245 -5.64 -3.03 -25.41
C VAL A 245 -4.92 -4.30 -25.93
N ARG A 246 -3.69 -4.30 -26.47
CA ARG A 246 -2.43 -3.83 -25.86
C ARG A 246 -1.30 -3.72 -26.90
N VAL A 247 -0.06 -3.45 -26.42
CA VAL A 247 1.29 -3.31 -27.03
C VAL A 247 2.16 -4.58 -26.85
N CYS A 248 3.27 -4.71 -27.62
CA CYS A 248 4.02 -5.90 -28.07
C CYS A 248 5.32 -5.98 -27.29
N PRO A 249 5.87 -7.17 -27.00
CA PRO A 249 7.21 -7.29 -26.46
C PRO A 249 8.20 -7.81 -27.51
N SER A 250 9.13 -6.94 -27.95
CA SER A 250 10.57 -7.22 -28.17
C SER A 250 11.24 -6.16 -29.07
N LEU A 251 11.61 -5.03 -28.44
CA LEU A 251 12.81 -4.21 -28.63
C LEU A 251 12.94 -3.29 -27.41
#